data_AF-A0A7J7LH84-F1
#
_entry.id   AF-A0A7J7LH84-F1
#
_cell.length_a   1.000
_cell.length_b   1.000
_cell.length_c   1.000
_cell.angle_alpha   90.00
_cell.angle_beta   90.00
_cell.angle_gamma   90.00
#
_symmetry.space_group_name_H-M   'P 1'
#
loop_
_entity.id
_entity.type
_entity.pdbx_description
1 polymer ?
#
loop_
_entity_poly.entity_id
_entity_poly.type
_entity_poly.pdbx_seq_one_letter_code
_entity_poly.pdbx_strand_id
1 'polypeptide(L)'
;MHWTEADFTCLARAWVTTSLQTTGRTKGFTFYQNVNIAFNRDPECLTRRSSESTKSQRYTLNAQCMAYKGIIAQERFRNSSGKTEEDRENDVHKIYQGLNSGNDFKHREAYKILAREPRWALRDDGLNHAGNIPRNVARRTSDNSSLGTRSIGQKLYRKNLATQKTMGGVVASGSGIQTMLEELRLEKRQTKEENERRRAEAMQHWQAKMDFKQTKEDRKIIQKDLSTLYGHQSQYYLQRQAEVIERLAKRGGPGT
;
A
#
# COMPACT_ATOMS: atom_id res chain seq x y z
N MET A 1 24.55 -15.58 -12.45
CA MET A 1 23.72 -14.89 -13.47
C MET A 1 23.11 -13.63 -12.88
N HIS A 2 23.43 -12.47 -13.44
CA HIS A 2 22.93 -11.17 -12.99
C HIS A 2 21.49 -10.93 -13.48
N TRP A 3 20.70 -10.17 -12.72
CA TRP A 3 19.36 -9.73 -13.10
C TRP A 3 19.45 -8.32 -13.68
N THR A 4 18.81 -8.12 -14.82
CA THR A 4 18.78 -6.84 -15.53
C THR A 4 17.48 -6.09 -15.25
N GLU A 5 17.42 -4.80 -15.59
CA GLU A 5 16.17 -4.02 -15.48
C GLU A 5 15.05 -4.60 -16.36
N ALA A 6 15.40 -5.14 -17.53
CA ALA A 6 14.46 -5.86 -18.39
C ALA A 6 13.88 -7.09 -17.67
N ASP A 7 14.71 -7.88 -16.98
CA ASP A 7 14.24 -9.02 -16.18
C ASP A 7 13.28 -8.57 -15.06
N PHE A 8 13.52 -7.42 -14.41
CA PHE A 8 12.60 -6.90 -13.38
C PHE A 8 11.27 -6.39 -13.97
N THR A 9 11.30 -5.83 -15.17
CA THR A 9 10.11 -5.37 -15.90
C THR A 9 9.23 -6.56 -16.31
N CYS A 10 9.85 -7.61 -16.84
CA CYS A 10 9.25 -8.92 -17.07
C CYS A 10 8.63 -9.52 -15.80
N LEU A 11 9.37 -9.47 -14.69
CA LEU A 11 8.91 -9.98 -13.41
C LEU A 11 7.69 -9.22 -12.88
N ALA A 12 7.67 -7.90 -13.06
CA ALA A 12 6.51 -7.08 -12.72
C ALA A 12 5.28 -7.48 -13.54
N ARG A 13 5.40 -7.64 -14.86
CA ARG A 13 4.30 -8.11 -15.73
C ARG A 13 3.78 -9.47 -15.32
N ALA A 14 4.67 -10.45 -15.20
CA ALA A 14 4.31 -11.81 -14.79
C ALA A 14 3.57 -11.84 -13.46
N TRP A 15 3.99 -11.01 -12.50
CA TRP A 15 3.32 -10.87 -11.22
C TRP A 15 1.93 -10.26 -11.35
N VAL A 16 1.78 -9.18 -12.12
CA VAL A 16 0.48 -8.56 -12.39
C VAL A 16 -0.48 -9.56 -13.04
N THR A 17 -0.07 -10.21 -14.13
CA THR A 17 -0.88 -11.20 -14.85
C THR A 17 -1.34 -12.32 -13.93
N THR A 18 -0.44 -12.86 -13.10
CA THR A 18 -0.79 -13.93 -12.15
C THR A 18 -1.76 -13.42 -11.08
N SER A 19 -1.63 -12.18 -10.66
CA SER A 19 -2.51 -11.57 -9.64
C SER A 19 -3.93 -11.34 -10.15
N LEU A 20 -4.08 -11.04 -11.44
CA LEU A 20 -5.38 -10.90 -12.11
C LEU A 20 -6.07 -12.25 -12.30
N GLN A 21 -5.32 -13.28 -12.68
CA GLN A 21 -5.84 -14.64 -12.89
C GLN A 21 -6.22 -15.36 -11.58
N THR A 22 -5.73 -14.91 -10.44
CA THR A 22 -5.98 -15.53 -9.13
C THR A 22 -7.03 -14.75 -8.34
N THR A 23 -8.28 -14.78 -8.82
CA THR A 23 -9.46 -14.28 -8.09
C THR A 23 -9.80 -15.21 -6.93
N GLY A 24 -9.04 -15.10 -5.84
CA GLY A 24 -9.33 -15.75 -4.56
C GLY A 24 -8.55 -17.05 -4.31
N ARG A 25 -7.64 -17.01 -3.33
CA ARG A 25 -7.06 -18.17 -2.63
C ARG A 25 -6.32 -19.23 -3.50
N THR A 26 -5.29 -18.84 -4.24
CA THR A 26 -4.19 -19.79 -4.50
C THR A 26 -3.25 -19.82 -3.29
N LYS A 27 -3.00 -21.01 -2.73
CA LYS A 27 -2.00 -21.21 -1.65
C LYS A 27 -0.63 -20.70 -2.14
N GLY A 28 0.16 -20.09 -1.25
CA GLY A 28 1.36 -19.34 -1.63
C GLY A 28 2.36 -20.10 -2.53
N PHE A 29 2.45 -21.43 -2.42
CA PHE A 29 3.32 -22.25 -3.27
C PHE A 29 2.90 -22.23 -4.77
N THR A 30 1.61 -22.42 -5.06
CA THR A 30 1.11 -22.44 -6.45
C THR A 30 1.13 -21.06 -7.08
N PHE A 31 0.92 -20.00 -6.29
CA PHE A 31 1.01 -18.63 -6.78
C PHE A 31 2.41 -18.32 -7.33
N TYR A 32 3.48 -18.62 -6.60
CA TYR A 32 4.84 -18.29 -7.05
C TYR A 32 5.29 -19.16 -8.23
N GLN A 33 4.80 -20.40 -8.33
CA GLN A 33 5.00 -21.22 -9.52
C GLN A 33 4.33 -20.59 -10.74
N ASN A 34 3.09 -20.11 -10.60
CA ASN A 34 2.38 -19.44 -11.69
C ASN A 34 3.09 -18.14 -12.14
N VAL A 35 3.64 -17.37 -11.20
CA VAL A 35 4.48 -16.20 -11.55
C VAL A 35 5.71 -16.62 -12.34
N ASN A 36 6.40 -17.69 -11.96
CA ASN A 36 7.56 -18.18 -12.70
C ASN A 36 7.20 -18.73 -14.08
N ILE A 37 6.05 -19.42 -14.21
CA ILE A 37 5.53 -19.89 -15.49
C ILE A 37 5.21 -18.69 -16.39
N ALA A 38 4.52 -17.67 -15.89
CA ALA A 38 4.20 -16.46 -16.65
C ALA A 38 5.48 -15.73 -17.07
N PHE A 39 6.46 -15.60 -16.17
CA PHE A 39 7.75 -14.98 -16.46
C PHE A 39 8.51 -15.70 -17.59
N ASN A 40 8.61 -17.03 -17.53
CA ASN A 40 9.33 -17.83 -18.53
C ASN A 40 8.57 -17.98 -19.86
N ARG A 41 7.29 -17.57 -19.91
CA ARG A 41 6.44 -17.58 -21.12
C ARG A 41 6.40 -16.22 -21.83
N ASP A 42 6.79 -15.15 -21.15
CA ASP A 42 6.77 -13.82 -21.73
C ASP A 42 7.91 -13.71 -22.77
N PRO A 43 7.58 -13.39 -24.04
CA PRO A 43 8.55 -13.37 -25.14
C PRO A 43 9.58 -12.25 -25.00
N GLU A 44 9.31 -11.21 -24.21
CA GLU A 44 10.29 -10.14 -23.93
C GLU A 44 11.31 -10.56 -22.87
N CYS A 45 11.10 -11.70 -22.20
CA CYS A 45 11.99 -12.21 -21.17
C CYS A 45 13.03 -13.15 -21.77
N LEU A 46 14.17 -12.56 -22.14
CA LEU A 46 15.27 -13.26 -22.80
C LEU A 46 15.92 -14.35 -21.95
N THR A 47 15.74 -14.31 -20.62
CA THR A 47 16.37 -15.26 -19.70
C THR A 47 15.34 -16.14 -18.98
N ARG A 48 15.51 -17.46 -19.08
CA ARG A 48 14.75 -18.39 -18.24
C ARG A 48 15.31 -18.42 -16.83
N ARG A 49 14.43 -18.37 -15.83
CA ARG A 49 14.80 -18.35 -14.41
C ARG A 49 14.10 -19.47 -13.65
N SER A 50 14.77 -19.98 -12.62
CA SER A 50 14.18 -20.94 -11.70
C SER A 50 13.12 -20.28 -10.83
N SER A 51 12.14 -21.06 -10.38
CA SER A 51 11.08 -20.57 -9.49
C SER A 51 11.64 -19.91 -8.22
N GLU A 52 12.72 -20.44 -7.65
CA GLU A 52 13.32 -19.87 -6.43
C GLU A 52 14.04 -18.55 -6.73
N SER A 53 14.74 -18.43 -7.86
CA SER A 53 15.37 -17.19 -8.29
C SER A 53 14.34 -16.09 -8.52
N THR A 54 13.29 -16.39 -9.28
CA THR A 54 12.17 -15.49 -9.55
C THR A 54 11.50 -15.02 -8.25
N LYS A 55 11.24 -15.97 -7.33
CA LYS A 55 10.63 -15.67 -6.03
C LYS A 55 11.52 -14.76 -5.17
N SER A 56 12.81 -15.06 -5.06
CA SER A 56 13.78 -14.25 -4.32
C SER A 56 13.82 -12.81 -4.85
N GLN A 57 13.96 -12.66 -6.17
CA GLN A 57 14.05 -11.34 -6.79
C GLN A 57 12.76 -10.55 -6.73
N ARG A 58 11.61 -11.21 -6.72
CA ARG A 58 10.33 -10.56 -6.46
C ARG A 58 10.28 -9.93 -5.08
N TYR A 59 10.84 -10.58 -4.05
CA TYR A 59 10.92 -9.97 -2.71
C TYR A 59 11.83 -8.74 -2.69
N THR A 60 12.97 -8.80 -3.38
CA THR A 60 13.88 -7.66 -3.56
C THR A 60 13.18 -6.50 -4.25
N LEU A 61 12.58 -6.76 -5.42
CA LEU A 61 11.81 -5.78 -6.19
C LEU A 61 10.70 -5.15 -5.34
N ASN A 62 9.93 -5.98 -4.64
CA ASN A 62 8.85 -5.49 -3.79
C ASN A 62 9.36 -4.57 -2.68
N ALA A 63 10.45 -4.93 -2.00
CA ALA A 63 11.01 -4.11 -0.93
C ALA A 63 11.47 -2.75 -1.46
N GLN A 64 12.17 -2.72 -2.58
CA GLN A 64 12.66 -1.49 -3.21
C GLN A 64 11.51 -0.61 -3.72
N CYS A 65 10.53 -1.19 -4.41
CA CYS A 65 9.35 -0.46 -4.88
C CYS A 65 8.49 0.07 -3.74
N MET A 66 8.36 -0.65 -2.61
CA MET A 66 7.63 -0.16 -1.43
C MET A 66 8.36 1.01 -0.76
N ALA A 67 9.68 0.94 -0.63
CA ALA A 67 10.48 2.06 -0.12
C ALA A 67 10.33 3.30 -1.02
N TYR A 68 10.49 3.12 -2.33
CA TYR A 68 10.32 4.19 -3.32
C TYR A 68 8.91 4.81 -3.28
N LYS A 69 7.87 3.96 -3.19
CA LYS A 69 6.49 4.40 -3.03
C LYS A 69 6.27 5.23 -1.76
N GLY A 70 6.87 4.84 -0.63
CA GLY A 70 6.77 5.57 0.62
C GLY A 70 7.35 6.99 0.52
N ILE A 71 8.48 7.14 -0.17
CA ILE A 71 9.12 8.44 -0.40
C ILE A 71 8.26 9.32 -1.31
N ILE A 72 7.72 8.78 -2.41
CA ILE A 72 6.79 9.50 -3.28
C ILE A 72 5.59 10.02 -2.49
N ALA A 73 5.01 9.18 -1.63
CA ALA A 73 3.89 9.57 -0.79
C ALA A 73 4.29 10.71 0.17
N GLN A 74 5.44 10.58 0.84
CA GLN A 74 5.95 11.60 1.75
C GLN A 74 6.16 12.95 1.06
N GLU A 75 6.74 12.97 -0.15
CA GLU A 75 6.95 14.21 -0.90
C GLU A 75 5.62 14.81 -1.40
N ARG A 76 4.65 13.97 -1.79
CA ARG A 76 3.29 14.44 -2.11
C ARG A 76 2.62 15.13 -0.92
N PHE A 77 2.77 14.59 0.30
CA PHE A 77 2.17 15.19 1.50
C PHE A 77 2.88 16.46 1.98
N ARG A 78 4.13 16.70 1.56
CA ARG A 78 4.90 17.89 1.96
C ARG A 78 4.37 19.19 1.37
N ASN A 79 3.40 19.17 0.44
CA ASN A 79 2.67 20.33 -0.10
C ASN A 79 3.56 21.59 -0.29
N SER A 80 4.77 21.41 -0.82
CA SER A 80 5.69 22.52 -1.06
C SER A 80 5.21 23.31 -2.28
N SER A 81 4.74 24.54 -2.07
CA SER A 81 4.36 25.41 -3.18
C SER A 81 5.60 25.77 -4.03
N GLY A 82 5.40 25.94 -5.34
CA GLY A 82 6.46 26.40 -6.25
C GLY A 82 7.41 25.32 -6.80
N LYS A 83 7.30 24.05 -6.39
CA LYS A 83 8.10 22.95 -7.00
C LYS A 83 7.42 22.37 -8.23
N THR A 84 8.19 22.19 -9.30
CA THR A 84 7.75 21.46 -10.51
C THR A 84 7.64 19.96 -10.23
N GLU A 85 7.05 19.19 -11.15
CA GLU A 85 7.01 17.73 -11.05
C GLU A 85 8.42 17.11 -11.13
N GLU A 86 9.31 17.71 -11.93
CA GLU A 86 10.71 17.31 -12.06
C GLU A 86 11.50 17.53 -10.76
N ASP A 87 11.27 18.67 -10.08
CA ASP A 87 11.87 18.93 -8.76
C ASP A 87 11.46 17.88 -7.73
N ARG A 88 10.19 17.45 -7.76
CA ARG A 88 9.69 16.41 -6.86
C ARG A 88 10.30 15.05 -7.16
N GLU A 89 10.47 14.72 -8.44
CA GLU A 89 11.15 13.46 -8.84
C GLU A 89 12.62 13.48 -8.40
N ASN A 90 13.31 14.60 -8.58
CA ASN A 90 14.69 14.80 -8.11
C ASN A 90 14.81 14.66 -6.58
N ASP A 91 13.86 15.21 -5.82
CA ASP A 91 13.84 15.08 -4.37
C ASP A 91 13.59 13.64 -3.93
N VAL A 92 12.67 12.93 -4.59
CA VAL A 92 12.44 11.50 -4.35
C VAL A 92 13.71 10.69 -4.59
N HIS A 93 14.44 10.97 -5.68
CA HIS A 93 15.71 10.30 -5.98
C HIS A 93 16.79 10.58 -4.92
N LYS A 94 16.97 11.84 -4.53
CA LYS A 94 17.93 12.22 -3.48
C LYS A 94 17.63 11.55 -2.14
N ILE A 95 16.35 11.52 -1.74
CA ILE A 95 15.92 10.87 -0.50
C ILE A 95 16.17 9.36 -0.59
N TYR A 96 15.86 8.73 -1.72
CA TYR A 96 16.09 7.30 -1.91
C TYR A 96 17.58 6.94 -1.85
N GLN A 97 18.44 7.70 -2.54
CA GLN A 97 19.89 7.54 -2.48
C GLN A 97 20.41 7.67 -1.04
N GLY A 98 19.97 8.69 -0.30
CA GLY A 98 20.36 8.91 1.08
C GLY A 98 20.00 7.75 2.02
N LEU A 99 18.87 7.09 1.77
CA LEU A 99 18.43 5.93 2.54
C LEU A 99 19.09 4.61 2.11
N ASN A 100 19.53 4.51 0.84
CA ASN A 100 20.04 3.28 0.24
C ASN A 100 21.54 3.29 -0.03
N SER A 101 22.32 3.95 0.84
CA SER A 101 23.79 3.99 0.76
C SER A 101 24.30 4.54 -0.59
N GLY A 102 23.62 5.54 -1.13
CA GLY A 102 23.96 6.16 -2.42
C GLY A 102 23.50 5.38 -3.65
N ASN A 103 22.75 4.28 -3.49
CA ASN A 103 22.23 3.53 -4.62
C ASN A 103 20.96 4.16 -5.20
N ASP A 104 20.98 4.37 -6.52
CA ASP A 104 19.81 4.79 -7.27
C ASP A 104 18.71 3.73 -7.32
N PHE A 105 17.48 4.23 -7.50
CA PHE A 105 16.36 3.38 -7.82
C PHE A 105 16.42 2.96 -9.30
N LYS A 106 16.68 1.67 -9.55
CA LYS A 106 16.94 1.10 -10.88
C LYS A 106 15.75 0.36 -11.49
N HIS A 107 14.56 0.47 -10.91
CA HIS A 107 13.40 -0.34 -11.28
C HIS A 107 12.19 0.52 -11.64
N ARG A 108 12.42 1.60 -12.41
CA ARG A 108 11.41 2.60 -12.72
C ARG A 108 10.26 2.03 -13.54
N GLU A 109 10.56 1.28 -14.60
CA GLU A 109 9.54 0.67 -15.45
C GLU A 109 8.76 -0.44 -14.74
N ALA A 110 9.47 -1.29 -13.99
CA ALA A 110 8.83 -2.29 -13.13
C ALA A 110 7.88 -1.65 -12.09
N TYR A 111 8.30 -0.53 -11.47
CA TYR A 111 7.46 0.22 -10.55
C TYR A 111 6.21 0.81 -11.23
N LYS A 112 6.35 1.40 -12.43
CA LYS A 112 5.20 1.95 -13.17
C LYS A 112 4.14 0.88 -13.47
N ILE A 113 4.58 -0.32 -13.86
CA ILE A 113 3.67 -1.46 -14.10
C ILE A 113 2.95 -1.83 -12.80
N LEU A 114 3.70 -2.00 -11.71
CA LEU A 114 3.14 -2.38 -10.42
C LEU A 114 2.19 -1.30 -9.88
N ALA A 115 2.55 -0.02 -9.96
CA ALA A 115 1.77 1.10 -9.43
C ALA A 115 0.38 1.27 -10.07
N ARG A 116 0.18 0.74 -11.28
CA ARG A 116 -1.13 0.73 -11.98
C ARG A 116 -2.10 -0.29 -11.40
N GLU A 117 -1.61 -1.31 -10.70
CA GLU A 117 -2.48 -2.31 -10.08
C GLU A 117 -3.28 -1.73 -8.91
N PRO A 118 -4.59 -1.98 -8.80
CA PRO A 118 -5.41 -1.45 -7.69
C PRO A 118 -4.90 -1.83 -6.30
N ARG A 119 -4.21 -2.97 -6.17
CA ARG A 119 -3.58 -3.40 -4.90
C ARG A 119 -2.31 -2.61 -4.55
N TRP A 120 -1.72 -1.96 -5.54
CA TRP A 120 -0.50 -1.16 -5.45
C TRP A 120 -0.78 0.34 -5.55
N ALA A 121 -1.93 0.73 -6.08
CA ALA A 121 -2.47 2.08 -5.95
C ALA A 121 -2.48 2.47 -4.47
N LEU A 122 -2.23 3.75 -4.18
CA LEU A 122 -2.23 4.24 -2.81
C LEU A 122 -3.59 3.95 -2.15
N ARG A 123 -3.59 3.11 -1.11
CA ARG A 123 -4.49 3.40 0.01
C ARG A 123 -3.88 4.60 0.71
N ASP A 124 -4.42 5.79 0.43
CA ASP A 124 -4.03 7.04 1.10
C ASP A 124 -4.20 6.97 2.63
N ASP A 125 -4.88 5.94 3.14
CA ASP A 125 -5.34 5.85 4.51
C ASP A 125 -4.35 5.16 5.47
N GLY A 126 -3.19 4.68 4.99
CA GLY A 126 -2.31 3.76 5.74
C GLY A 126 -0.91 4.24 6.12
N LEU A 127 -0.45 5.41 5.63
CA LEU A 127 0.92 5.90 5.91
C LEU A 127 1.04 6.76 7.17
N ASN A 128 -0.06 6.95 7.91
CA ASN A 128 -0.11 7.81 9.09
C ASN A 128 0.19 7.11 10.44
N HIS A 129 0.74 5.89 10.49
CA HIS A 129 1.09 5.23 11.77
C HIS A 129 2.56 4.76 11.88
N ALA A 130 3.47 5.29 11.05
CA ALA A 130 4.90 5.24 11.32
C ALA A 130 5.41 6.65 11.64
N GLY A 131 5.00 7.18 12.78
CA GLY A 131 5.77 8.22 13.47
C GLY A 131 7.10 7.62 13.90
N ASN A 132 8.08 7.57 13.00
CA ASN A 132 9.50 7.50 13.35
C ASN A 132 10.39 7.85 12.15
N ILE A 133 10.49 9.14 11.85
CA ILE A 133 11.78 9.71 11.47
C ILE A 133 12.19 10.57 12.67
N PRO A 134 13.30 10.26 13.37
CA PRO A 134 13.77 11.10 14.46
C PRO A 134 14.07 12.50 13.93
N ARG A 135 13.24 13.46 14.35
CA ARG A 135 13.58 14.88 14.30
C ARG A 135 14.57 15.14 15.44
N ASN A 136 15.82 14.70 15.29
CA ASN A 136 16.96 15.10 16.14
C ASN A 136 18.29 14.56 15.59
N VAL A 137 19.00 15.37 14.80
CA VAL A 137 20.48 15.30 14.74
C VAL A 137 21.02 16.73 14.65
N ALA A 138 20.80 17.49 15.71
CA ALA A 138 21.61 18.64 16.07
C ALA A 138 22.28 18.33 17.41
N ARG A 139 23.32 17.47 17.40
CA ARG A 139 24.52 17.56 18.24
C ARG A 139 25.38 16.33 18.07
N ARG A 140 26.62 16.57 17.64
CA ARG A 140 27.76 15.68 17.81
C ARG A 140 28.05 15.57 19.31
N THR A 141 28.14 14.36 19.84
CA THR A 141 29.12 13.92 20.85
C THR A 141 29.11 12.39 20.89
N SER A 142 30.22 11.83 21.35
CA SER A 142 30.71 10.48 21.10
C SER A 142 29.96 9.35 21.83
N ASP A 143 30.28 8.16 21.35
CA ASP A 143 30.34 6.88 22.04
C ASP A 143 29.07 6.02 22.21
N ASN A 144 29.20 4.88 21.52
CA ASN A 144 28.92 3.53 21.97
C ASN A 144 27.64 2.84 21.46
N SER A 145 27.90 1.84 20.60
CA SER A 145 27.16 0.59 20.33
C SER A 145 25.62 0.58 20.40
N SER A 146 24.99 0.61 19.22
CA SER A 146 23.68 -0.03 18.99
C SER A 146 23.43 -0.20 17.48
N LEU A 147 24.01 -1.26 16.91
CA LEU A 147 23.61 -1.77 15.60
C LEU A 147 22.17 -2.30 15.72
N GLY A 148 21.21 -1.58 15.14
CA GLY A 148 19.83 -2.00 14.97
C GLY A 148 19.73 -3.24 14.08
N THR A 149 20.04 -4.39 14.65
CA THR A 149 19.77 -5.71 14.11
C THR A 149 18.27 -5.94 14.13
N ARG A 150 17.70 -6.27 12.96
CA ARG A 150 16.34 -6.81 12.86
C ARG A 150 16.26 -8.01 13.80
N SER A 151 15.26 -8.05 14.69
CA SER A 151 15.20 -9.00 15.79
C SER A 151 15.37 -10.46 15.34
N ILE A 152 16.53 -11.03 15.69
CA ILE A 152 16.98 -12.40 15.42
C ILE A 152 16.12 -13.47 16.15
N GLY A 153 15.15 -13.05 16.98
CA GLY A 153 14.31 -13.96 17.79
C GLY A 153 13.16 -14.66 17.07
N GLN A 154 12.57 -14.10 16.00
CA GLN A 154 11.33 -14.67 15.42
C GLN A 154 11.57 -15.88 14.50
N LYS A 155 12.73 -15.96 13.86
CA LYS A 155 13.09 -17.11 12.99
C LYS A 155 13.52 -18.33 13.80
N LEU A 156 14.26 -18.13 14.90
CA LEU A 156 14.64 -19.21 15.81
C LEU A 156 13.44 -19.78 16.56
N TYR A 157 12.50 -18.95 17.00
CA TYR A 157 11.27 -19.40 17.65
C TYR A 157 10.45 -20.35 16.77
N ARG A 158 10.24 -19.99 15.48
CA ARG A 158 9.49 -20.84 14.54
C ARG A 158 10.23 -22.14 14.19
N LYS A 159 11.57 -22.12 14.16
CA LYS A 159 12.37 -23.33 13.88
C LYS A 159 12.34 -24.28 15.08
N ASN A 160 12.48 -23.76 16.30
CA ASN A 160 12.43 -24.55 17.53
C ASN A 160 11.03 -25.15 17.80
N LEU A 161 9.95 -24.43 17.46
CA LEU A 161 8.57 -24.94 17.58
C LEU A 161 8.26 -26.10 16.61
N ALA A 162 8.95 -26.13 15.46
CA ALA A 162 8.85 -27.24 14.51
C ALA A 162 9.64 -28.47 15.00
N THR A 163 10.83 -28.27 15.58
CA THR A 163 11.64 -29.36 16.16
C THR A 163 10.96 -29.99 17.38
N GLN A 164 10.24 -29.20 18.20
CA GLN A 164 9.47 -29.69 19.35
C GLN A 164 8.24 -30.52 18.98
N LYS A 165 7.69 -30.36 17.76
CA LYS A 165 6.56 -31.19 17.30
C LYS A 165 6.97 -32.58 16.82
N THR A 166 8.25 -32.78 16.52
CA THR A 166 8.80 -34.05 16.02
C THR A 166 9.42 -34.95 17.10
N MET A 167 9.69 -34.43 18.29
CA MET A 167 10.20 -35.22 19.42
C MET A 167 9.11 -35.29 20.49
N GLY A 168 8.50 -36.47 20.59
CA GLY A 168 7.35 -36.71 21.45
C GLY A 168 7.55 -36.37 22.92
N GLY A 169 6.47 -35.85 23.51
CA GLY A 169 6.06 -36.11 24.89
C GLY A 169 7.05 -35.81 26.01
N VAL A 170 7.05 -34.56 26.50
CA VAL A 170 7.15 -34.29 27.95
C VAL A 170 6.21 -33.14 28.28
N VAL A 171 5.15 -33.44 29.02
CA VAL A 171 4.16 -32.48 29.50
C VAL A 171 4.75 -31.77 30.72
N ALA A 172 5.31 -30.57 30.52
CA ALA A 172 5.61 -29.67 31.62
C ALA A 172 4.38 -28.78 31.87
N SER A 173 3.54 -29.19 32.81
CA SER A 173 2.46 -28.39 33.37
C SER A 173 3.04 -27.15 34.06
N GLY A 174 3.12 -26.03 33.33
CA GLY A 174 3.56 -24.75 33.85
C GLY A 174 2.46 -23.69 33.66
N SER A 175 1.77 -23.36 34.75
CA SER A 175 0.72 -22.33 34.84
C SER A 175 1.03 -21.04 34.08
N GLY A 176 2.31 -20.60 34.06
CA GLY A 176 2.75 -19.38 33.37
C GLY A 176 2.73 -19.41 31.83
N ILE A 177 2.77 -20.57 31.19
CA ILE A 177 2.71 -20.67 29.71
C ILE A 177 1.27 -20.51 29.24
N GLN A 178 0.31 -21.00 30.03
CA GLN A 178 -1.10 -20.93 29.72
C GLN A 178 -1.64 -19.50 29.87
N THR A 179 -1.19 -18.77 30.89
CA THR A 179 -1.52 -17.34 31.07
C THR A 179 -0.94 -16.47 29.94
N MET A 180 0.34 -16.65 29.56
CA MET A 180 0.92 -15.92 28.42
C MET A 180 0.18 -16.18 27.09
N LEU A 181 -0.31 -17.41 26.87
CA LEU A 181 -1.05 -17.73 25.65
C LEU A 181 -2.44 -17.07 25.62
N GLU A 182 -3.09 -16.92 26.78
CA GLU A 182 -4.36 -16.21 26.91
C GLU A 182 -4.18 -14.70 26.71
N GLU A 183 -3.15 -14.09 27.30
CA GLU A 183 -2.81 -12.68 27.08
C GLU A 183 -2.58 -12.39 25.59
N LEU A 184 -1.82 -13.24 24.90
CA LEU A 184 -1.53 -13.07 23.47
C LEU A 184 -2.78 -13.27 22.57
N ARG A 185 -3.76 -14.06 23.02
CA ARG A 185 -5.06 -14.21 22.35
C ARG A 185 -5.95 -12.98 22.57
N LEU A 186 -5.90 -12.40 23.77
CA LEU A 186 -6.63 -11.19 24.10
C LEU A 186 -6.10 -9.99 23.32
N GLU A 187 -4.77 -9.82 23.28
CA GLU A 187 -4.10 -8.77 22.50
C GLU A 187 -4.42 -8.89 21.00
N LYS A 188 -4.44 -10.12 20.45
CA LYS A 188 -4.86 -10.36 19.06
C LYS A 188 -6.32 -10.01 18.80
N ARG A 189 -7.20 -10.18 19.79
CA ARG A 189 -8.61 -9.82 19.67
C ARG A 189 -8.80 -8.31 19.72
N GLN A 190 -8.15 -7.64 20.66
CA GLN A 190 -8.17 -6.19 20.81
C GLN A 190 -7.59 -5.48 19.57
N THR A 191 -6.44 -5.95 19.07
CA THR A 191 -5.85 -5.39 17.84
C THR A 191 -6.72 -5.64 16.61
N LYS A 192 -7.47 -6.75 16.57
CA LYS A 192 -8.44 -7.01 15.50
C LYS A 192 -9.62 -6.05 15.58
N GLU A 193 -10.22 -5.90 16.77
CA GLU A 193 -11.34 -4.99 17.02
C GLU A 193 -10.97 -3.52 16.77
N GLU A 194 -9.81 -3.08 17.22
CA GLU A 194 -9.29 -1.73 16.97
C GLU A 194 -9.08 -1.49 15.46
N ASN A 195 -8.56 -2.48 14.74
CA ASN A 195 -8.41 -2.39 13.29
C ASN A 195 -9.76 -2.38 12.55
N GLU A 196 -10.76 -3.11 13.04
CA GLU A 196 -12.12 -3.08 12.49
C GLU A 196 -12.80 -1.74 12.75
N ARG A 197 -12.64 -1.18 13.97
CA ARG A 197 -13.15 0.16 14.30
C ARG A 197 -12.52 1.24 13.44
N ARG A 198 -11.19 1.21 13.28
CA ARG A 198 -10.47 2.13 12.36
C ARG A 198 -10.96 2.02 10.92
N ARG A 199 -11.29 0.82 10.44
CA ARG A 199 -11.87 0.64 9.08
C ARG A 199 -13.26 1.23 8.98
N ALA A 200 -14.10 1.06 10.00
CA ALA A 200 -15.44 1.64 10.03
C ALA A 200 -15.37 3.18 10.04
N GLU A 201 -14.53 3.76 10.90
CA GLU A 201 -14.28 5.21 10.98
C GLU A 201 -13.76 5.76 9.63
N ALA A 202 -12.82 5.06 8.99
CA ALA A 202 -12.30 5.46 7.68
C ALA A 202 -13.38 5.41 6.59
N MET A 203 -14.26 4.40 6.58
CA MET A 203 -15.38 4.33 5.64
C MET A 203 -16.37 5.46 5.86
N GLN A 204 -16.70 5.78 7.12
CA GLN A 204 -17.60 6.91 7.44
C GLN A 204 -16.98 8.25 6.99
N HIS A 205 -15.69 8.46 7.27
CA HIS A 205 -14.99 9.67 6.83
C HIS A 205 -14.94 9.77 5.30
N TRP A 206 -14.71 8.66 4.60
CA TRP A 206 -14.74 8.61 3.13
C TRP A 206 -16.13 8.94 2.59
N GLN A 207 -17.19 8.35 3.15
CA GLN A 207 -18.58 8.64 2.78
C GLN A 207 -18.90 10.13 3.01
N ALA A 208 -18.59 10.68 4.18
CA ALA A 208 -18.80 12.09 4.50
C ALA A 208 -18.05 13.02 3.52
N LYS A 209 -16.82 12.67 3.13
CA LYS A 209 -16.06 13.43 2.13
C LYS A 209 -16.69 13.37 0.74
N MET A 210 -17.23 12.22 0.35
CA MET A 210 -17.96 12.07 -0.92
C MET A 210 -19.26 12.87 -0.91
N ASP A 211 -20.03 12.81 0.18
CA ASP A 211 -21.24 13.62 0.34
C ASP A 211 -20.96 15.12 0.38
N PHE A 212 -19.87 15.55 1.03
CA PHE A 212 -19.45 16.95 1.02
C PHE A 212 -19.11 17.43 -0.39
N LYS A 213 -18.35 16.64 -1.16
CA LYS A 213 -18.04 16.94 -2.56
C LYS A 213 -19.32 17.02 -3.40
N GLN A 214 -20.23 16.05 -3.24
CA GLN A 214 -21.50 16.04 -3.95
C GLN A 214 -22.33 17.29 -3.64
N THR A 215 -22.48 17.62 -2.35
CA THR A 215 -23.20 18.83 -1.90
C THR A 215 -22.59 20.10 -2.48
N LYS A 216 -21.25 20.17 -2.57
CA LYS A 216 -20.55 21.32 -3.15
C LYS A 216 -20.82 21.46 -4.65
N GLU A 217 -20.80 20.38 -5.41
CA GLU A 217 -21.11 20.41 -6.84
C GLU A 217 -22.59 20.70 -7.09
N ASP A 218 -23.48 20.10 -6.32
CA ASP A 218 -24.92 20.36 -6.36
C ASP A 218 -25.22 21.85 -6.09
N ARG A 219 -24.55 22.46 -5.10
CA ARG A 219 -24.67 23.90 -4.83
C ARG A 219 -24.20 24.75 -6.00
N LYS A 220 -23.10 24.40 -6.67
CA LYS A 220 -22.61 25.12 -7.86
C LYS A 220 -23.61 25.04 -9.01
N ILE A 221 -24.24 23.89 -9.21
CA ILE A 221 -25.25 23.69 -10.26
C ILE A 221 -26.48 24.56 -9.98
N ILE A 222 -26.99 24.56 -8.74
CA ILE A 222 -28.13 25.39 -8.32
C ILE A 222 -27.82 26.88 -8.45
N GLN A 223 -26.63 27.31 -8.04
CA GLN A 223 -26.24 28.73 -8.07
C GLN A 223 -25.80 29.22 -9.45
N LYS A 224 -25.79 28.34 -10.47
CA LYS A 224 -25.39 28.73 -11.83
C LYS A 224 -26.44 29.68 -12.42
N ASP A 225 -26.03 30.90 -12.71
CA ASP A 225 -26.85 31.87 -13.42
C ASP A 225 -27.04 31.45 -14.88
N LEU A 226 -28.30 31.17 -15.24
CA LEU A 226 -28.69 30.69 -16.57
C LEU A 226 -28.87 31.83 -17.58
N SER A 227 -29.01 33.08 -17.12
CA SER A 227 -29.23 34.24 -18.00
C SER A 227 -28.03 34.54 -18.90
N THR A 228 -26.84 34.11 -18.47
CA THR A 228 -25.58 34.25 -19.21
C THR A 228 -25.32 33.13 -20.21
N LEU A 229 -26.15 32.09 -20.22
CA LEU A 229 -25.99 30.89 -21.05
C LEU A 229 -27.02 30.87 -22.18
N TYR A 230 -26.60 30.51 -23.40
CA TYR A 230 -27.47 30.55 -24.58
C TYR A 230 -27.86 29.14 -25.07
N GLY A 231 -29.12 29.00 -25.50
CA GLY A 231 -29.65 27.80 -26.17
C GLY A 231 -29.53 26.51 -25.33
N HIS A 232 -28.90 25.49 -25.91
CA HIS A 232 -28.80 24.14 -25.35
C HIS A 232 -28.11 24.07 -23.98
N GLN A 233 -27.18 24.99 -23.68
CA GLN A 233 -26.48 25.00 -22.39
C GLN A 233 -27.39 25.43 -21.24
N SER A 234 -28.25 26.43 -21.49
CA SER A 234 -29.23 26.88 -20.49
C SER A 234 -30.23 25.78 -20.16
N GLN A 235 -30.73 25.08 -21.18
CA GLN A 235 -31.63 23.92 -21.00
C GLN A 235 -30.96 22.78 -20.23
N TYR A 236 -29.70 22.46 -20.53
CA TYR A 236 -28.94 21.44 -19.80
C TYR A 236 -28.84 21.78 -18.31
N TYR A 237 -28.41 22.99 -17.96
CA TYR A 237 -28.27 23.37 -16.55
C TYR A 237 -29.62 23.49 -15.84
N LEU A 238 -30.68 23.91 -16.53
CA LEU A 238 -32.03 23.94 -15.97
C LEU A 238 -32.53 22.54 -15.61
N GLN A 239 -32.32 21.56 -16.49
CA GLN A 239 -32.63 20.15 -16.21
C GLN A 239 -31.80 19.64 -15.02
N ARG A 240 -30.50 19.95 -14.98
CA ARG A 240 -29.62 19.55 -13.87
C ARG A 240 -30.01 20.19 -12.54
N GLN A 241 -30.47 21.44 -12.54
CA GLN A 241 -30.99 22.07 -11.34
C GLN A 241 -32.23 21.35 -10.80
N ALA A 242 -33.17 20.98 -11.68
CA ALA A 242 -34.36 20.22 -11.31
C ALA A 242 -34.00 18.84 -10.71
N GLU A 243 -33.08 18.10 -11.35
CA GLU A 243 -32.59 16.80 -10.84
C GLU A 243 -31.95 16.91 -9.45
N VAL A 244 -31.16 17.95 -9.21
CA VAL A 244 -30.51 18.17 -7.91
C VAL A 244 -31.54 18.52 -6.85
N ILE A 245 -32.50 19.41 -7.17
CA ILE A 245 -33.58 19.79 -6.24
C ILE A 245 -34.42 18.57 -5.86
N GLU A 246 -34.80 17.73 -6.83
CA GLU A 246 -35.56 16.50 -6.58
C GLU A 246 -34.78 15.54 -5.67
N ARG A 247 -33.47 15.38 -5.91
CA ARG A 247 -32.60 14.54 -5.08
C ARG A 247 -32.48 15.06 -3.65
N LEU A 248 -32.37 16.37 -3.46
CA LEU A 248 -32.34 17.00 -2.14
C LEU A 248 -33.69 16.85 -1.43
N ALA A 249 -34.80 17.01 -2.14
CA ALA A 249 -36.14 16.76 -1.62
C ALA A 249 -36.33 15.31 -1.17
N LYS A 250 -35.80 14.33 -1.92
CA LYS A 250 -35.82 12.90 -1.52
C LYS A 250 -34.92 12.60 -0.31
N ARG A 251 -33.82 13.34 -0.13
CA ARG A 251 -32.93 13.21 1.06
C ARG A 251 -33.50 13.90 2.30
N GLY A 252 -34.31 14.95 2.13
CA GLY A 252 -34.89 15.76 3.23
C GLY A 252 -36.38 15.53 3.48
N GLY A 253 -37.06 14.69 2.69
CA GLY A 253 -38.46 14.34 2.90
C GLY A 253 -38.63 13.53 4.18
N PRO A 254 -39.77 13.69 4.89
CA PRO A 254 -40.02 12.96 6.13
C PRO A 254 -40.07 11.47 5.82
N GLY A 255 -39.01 10.75 6.20
CA GLY A 255 -39.10 9.32 6.45
C GLY A 255 -39.99 9.12 7.68
N THR A 256 -41.28 8.91 7.43
CA THR A 256 -42.15 8.12 8.31
C THR A 256 -41.63 6.70 8.39
#